data_AF-B4GIM1-F1
#
_entry.id   AF-B4GIM1-F1
#
_cell.length_a   1.000
_cell.length_b   1.000
_cell.length_c   1.000
_cell.angle_alpha   90.00
_cell.angle_beta   90.00
_cell.angle_gamma   90.00
#
_symmetry.space_group_name_H-M   'P 1'
#
loop_
_entity.id
_entity.type
_entity.pdbx_description
1 polymer ?
#
loop_
_entity_poly.entity_id
_entity_poly.type
_entity_poly.pdbx_seq_one_letter_code
_entity_poly.pdbx_strand_id
1 'polypeptide(L)' 'MGLMLIPFGNSLVHYMKLEPGADGGCKGTSGDLKVGDSEKDPLVCGSIHCTNDAGDAFVH' A
#
# COMPACT_ATOMS: atom_id res chain seq x y z
N MET A 1 1.72 -35.12 -11.09
CA MET A 1 0.75 -34.50 -10.17
C MET A 1 1.17 -33.06 -9.98
N GLY A 2 0.52 -32.14 -10.69
CA GLY A 2 0.89 -30.73 -10.69
C GLY A 2 0.57 -30.12 -9.34
N LEU A 3 1.58 -29.55 -8.69
CA LEU A 3 1.44 -28.78 -7.47
C LEU A 3 0.63 -27.52 -7.85
N MET A 4 -0.69 -27.55 -7.67
CA MET A 4 -1.50 -26.33 -7.67
C MET A 4 -1.00 -25.47 -6.53
N LEU A 5 -0.12 -24.53 -6.84
CA LEU A 5 0.12 -23.35 -6.02
C LEU A 5 -1.22 -22.63 -5.96
N ILE A 6 -2.03 -22.94 -4.96
CA ILE A 6 -3.17 -22.10 -4.59
C ILE A 6 -2.50 -20.75 -4.29
N PRO A 7 -2.73 -19.70 -5.09
CA PRO A 7 -2.33 -18.39 -4.66
C PRO A 7 -3.20 -18.15 -3.43
N PHE A 8 -2.61 -18.27 -2.25
CA PHE A 8 -3.01 -17.44 -1.11
C PHE A 8 -2.64 -15.99 -1.48
N GLY A 9 -3.20 -15.51 -2.60
CA GLY A 9 -3.33 -14.12 -2.87
C GLY A 9 -4.30 -13.69 -1.81
N ASN A 10 -3.75 -13.14 -0.73
CA ASN A 10 -4.49 -12.34 0.20
C ASN A 10 -5.15 -11.26 -0.67
N SER A 11 -6.35 -11.52 -1.17
CA SER A 11 -7.27 -10.50 -1.70
C SER A 11 -7.69 -9.66 -0.51
N LEU A 12 -6.73 -8.93 0.05
CA LEU A 12 -6.88 -8.19 1.27
C LEU A 12 -6.38 -6.82 0.91
N VAL A 13 -7.23 -6.05 0.23
CA VAL A 13 -7.16 -4.60 0.35
C VAL A 13 -7.21 -4.31 1.85
N HIS A 14 -6.05 -4.06 2.46
CA HIS A 14 -5.96 -3.85 3.89
C HIS A 14 -5.59 -2.41 4.18
N TYR A 15 -6.40 -1.79 5.03
CA TYR A 15 -6.17 -0.42 5.48
C TYR A 15 -4.88 -0.36 6.30
N MET A 16 -4.07 0.65 6.02
CA MET A 16 -2.82 0.97 6.68
C MET A 16 -2.81 2.47 6.99
N LYS A 17 -2.47 2.82 8.23
CA LYS A 17 -2.24 4.21 8.62
C LYS A 17 -0.76 4.52 8.46
N LEU A 18 -0.43 5.37 7.49
CA LEU A 18 0.88 5.97 7.33
C LEU A 18 0.92 7.33 8.04
N GLU A 19 2.12 7.86 8.23
CA GLU A 19 2.26 9.25 8.63
C GLU A 19 1.82 10.16 7.47
N PRO A 20 1.28 11.36 7.73
CA PRO A 20 1.04 12.34 6.68
C PRO A 20 2.36 12.80 6.04
N GLY A 21 2.34 13.00 4.73
CA GLY A 21 3.50 13.51 4.00
C GLY A 21 3.77 15.00 4.31
N ALA A 22 5.00 15.46 4.05
CA ALA A 22 5.42 16.83 4.41
C ALA A 22 4.55 17.94 3.78
N ASP A 23 4.06 17.72 2.56
CA ASP A 23 3.20 18.64 1.79
C ASP A 23 1.76 18.14 1.65
N GLY A 24 1.36 17.16 2.48
CA GLY A 24 0.11 16.41 2.32
C GLY A 24 0.33 15.01 1.73
N GLY A 25 -0.74 14.23 1.62
CA GLY A 25 -0.70 12.80 1.27
C GLY A 25 -0.18 11.88 2.38
N CYS A 26 0.53 10.82 1.98
CA CYS A 26 0.99 9.74 2.84
C CYS A 26 2.51 9.58 2.76
N LYS A 27 3.16 9.29 3.88
CA LYS A 27 4.60 9.05 3.93
C LYS A 27 4.89 7.62 3.48
N GLY A 28 5.34 7.47 2.23
CA GLY A 28 5.77 6.20 1.67
C GLY A 28 7.15 5.78 2.14
N THR A 29 7.55 4.57 1.76
CA THR A 29 8.82 3.96 2.13
C THR A 29 9.98 4.55 1.34
N SER A 30 9.76 4.93 0.07
CA SER A 30 10.78 5.55 -0.78
C SER A 30 10.65 7.07 -0.89
N GLY A 31 9.58 7.65 -0.34
CA GLY A 31 9.29 9.09 -0.37
C GLY A 31 7.82 9.40 -0.09
N ASP A 32 7.47 10.68 0.00
CA ASP A 32 6.09 11.11 0.17
C ASP A 32 5.22 10.76 -1.05
N LEU A 33 4.08 10.14 -0.81
CA LEU A 33 3.05 9.76 -1.77
C LEU A 33 1.95 10.81 -1.75
N LYS A 34 1.53 11.29 -2.92
CA LYS A 34 0.33 12.13 -3.01
C LYS A 34 -0.93 11.28 -2.93
N VAL A 35 -2.05 11.92 -2.62
CA VAL A 35 -3.35 11.27 -2.68
C VAL A 35 -3.61 10.71 -4.08
N GLY A 36 -3.89 9.41 -4.17
CA GLY A 36 -4.07 8.68 -5.41
C GLY A 36 -2.81 8.00 -5.96
N ASP A 37 -1.62 8.37 -5.47
CA ASP A 37 -0.38 7.68 -5.82
C ASP A 37 -0.28 6.32 -5.13
N SER A 38 0.53 5.46 -5.74
CA SER A 38 0.81 4.13 -5.22
C SER A 38 2.28 3.76 -5.29
N GLU A 39 2.74 3.05 -4.28
CA GLU A 39 4.10 2.51 -4.17
C GLU A 39 4.04 1.02 -3.91
N LYS A 40 4.98 0.26 -4.49
CA LYS A 40 5.11 -1.17 -4.20
C LYS A 40 5.64 -1.36 -2.78
N ASP A 41 4.89 -2.09 -1.95
CA ASP A 41 5.33 -2.44 -0.62
C ASP A 41 6.44 -3.53 -0.70
N PRO A 42 7.59 -3.36 -0.02
CA PRO A 42 8.66 -4.35 -0.03
C PRO A 42 8.44 -5.50 0.98
N LEU A 43 7.54 -5.34 1.95
CA LEU A 43 7.27 -6.28 3.04
C LEU A 43 6.06 -7.18 2.74
N VAL A 44 5.10 -6.69 1.96
CA VAL A 44 3.97 -7.47 1.46
C VAL A 44 3.98 -7.53 -0.06
N CYS A 45 3.45 -8.61 -0.62
CA CYS A 45 3.29 -8.75 -2.07
C CYS A 45 2.10 -7.89 -2.53
N GLY A 46 2.23 -6.56 -2.45
CA GLY A 46 1.18 -5.61 -2.79
C GLY A 46 1.68 -4.18 -3.00
N SER A 47 0.78 -3.26 -3.29
CA SER A 47 1.05 -1.84 -3.50
C SER A 47 0.26 -1.00 -2.50
N ILE A 48 0.96 -0.13 -1.77
CA ILE A 48 0.38 0.90 -0.91
C ILE A 48 -0.24 1.96 -1.83
N HIS A 49 -1.49 2.32 -1.62
CA HIS A 49 -2.21 3.41 -2.25
C HIS A 49 -2.59 4.45 -1.21
N CYS A 50 -2.19 5.70 -1.43
CA CYS A 50 -2.56 6.80 -0.54
C CYS A 50 -3.98 7.31 -0.85
N THR A 51 -4.79 7.51 0.18
CA THR A 51 -6.22 7.85 0.06
C THR A 51 -6.54 9.28 0.45
N ASN A 52 -5.78 9.88 1.38
CA ASN A 52 -5.99 11.26 1.82
C ASN A 52 -4.72 11.91 2.39
N ASP A 53 -4.81 13.20 2.71
CA ASP A 53 -3.73 13.99 3.30
C ASP A 53 -3.49 13.74 4.80
N ALA A 54 -4.25 12.84 5.40
CA ALA A 54 -4.09 12.43 6.79
C ALA A 54 -3.26 11.13 6.92
N GLY A 55 -2.65 10.66 5.83
CA GLY A 55 -1.86 9.43 5.81
C GLY A 55 -2.68 8.13 5.77
N ASP A 56 -3.96 8.19 5.39
CA ASP A 56 -4.77 6.98 5.22
C ASP A 56 -4.42 6.26 3.92
N ALA A 57 -3.99 5.00 3.98
CA ALA A 57 -3.57 4.22 2.83
C ALA A 57 -4.20 2.82 2.80
N PHE A 58 -4.25 2.20 1.64
CA PHE A 58 -4.69 0.81 1.43
C PHE A 58 -3.61 0.03 0.72
N VAL A 59 -3.41 -1.24 1.05
CA VAL A 59 -2.45 -2.09 0.36
C VAL A 59 -3.18 -3.16 -0.45
N HIS A 60 -2.86 -3.29 -1.74
CA HIS A 60 -3.50 -4.22 -2.69
C HIS A 60 -2.52 -5.23 -3.28
#